data_AF-A0A7C1I0L6-F1
#
_entry.id   AF-A0A7C1I0L6-F1
#
_cell.length_a   1.000
_cell.length_b   1.000
_cell.length_c   1.000
_cell.angle_alpha   90.00
_cell.angle_beta   90.00
_cell.angle_gamma   90.00
#
_symmetry.space_group_name_H-M   'P 1'
#
loop_
_entity.id
_entity.type
_entity.pdbx_description
1 polymer ?
#
loop_
_entity_poly.entity_id
_entity_poly.type
_entity_poly.pdbx_seq_one_letter_code
_entity_poly.pdbx_strand_id
1 'polypeptide(L)'
;MRATPHVLFPVGEAGGRERLVNAAARANKITFEAGSRRCRTCGKATYKTRCDCGGTTEYTGLIQSHEVKLFMDVERAKETIGMVSLPDKVKGVIGLSSAHKTPESLEKGLLRAKHGVYVFKDGTARFDMTNMPLTHFKPYEISTSLQRLHELGYTHDWRGQPLEREDQICELKIQDVIPSVKCGVYLLQVARFVDELLERFYGLEPFYGAREPADLVGSMVVGLSPHTSAGAVGRIVGFIDADVCCAHPFYHAAKRRNCDGDEDTLMLLLDVLVNFSLNYIPEKRGGHMDLPLVLTTRISPSEIDKEAENLDVLERYPLEFYRATLRHAHSKELEKSMDLIAHRIGTGREFQGFAFTHDTGHIAEGVTVSAYKTLQKMEDKLFAQLELARKIRAVDESDVASRVIQTHFLPDLVGNLRAFTKQQVRCVKCNAKYRRMPLRGCCTRCGGSLTLTVHEASIKKYLEPAKRIITDFRVPTYTKQRILLFEKAAESLFTNDKVTITRITDFCK
;
A
#
# COMPACT_ATOMS: atom_id res chain seq x y z
N MET A 1 3.97 -5.36 4.59
CA MET A 1 4.89 -5.66 5.73
C MET A 1 4.67 -4.62 6.83
N ARG A 2 4.87 -4.92 8.13
CA ARG A 2 4.75 -3.90 9.21
C ARG A 2 5.98 -2.99 9.37
N ALA A 3 7.10 -3.32 8.72
CA ALA A 3 8.29 -2.49 8.63
C ALA A 3 8.71 -2.41 7.16
N THR A 4 9.21 -1.27 6.72
CA THR A 4 9.70 -1.02 5.36
C THR A 4 11.22 -1.26 5.31
N PRO A 5 11.69 -2.44 4.86
CA PRO A 5 13.12 -2.71 4.72
C PRO A 5 13.68 -1.99 3.49
N HIS A 6 15.00 -1.78 3.49
CA HIS A 6 15.77 -1.39 2.30
C HIS A 6 16.44 -2.62 1.65
N VAL A 7 16.64 -3.70 2.42
CA VAL A 7 17.28 -4.93 1.95
C VAL A 7 16.64 -6.15 2.57
N LEU A 8 16.51 -7.22 1.78
CA LEU A 8 16.10 -8.53 2.26
C LEU A 8 17.29 -9.30 2.85
N PHE A 9 17.92 -8.71 3.88
CA PHE A 9 19.04 -9.30 4.62
C PHE A 9 18.67 -9.51 6.10
N PRO A 10 18.90 -10.70 6.67
CA PRO A 10 18.56 -10.99 8.06
C PRO A 10 19.53 -10.34 9.05
N VAL A 11 19.02 -9.45 9.90
CA VAL A 11 19.79 -8.79 10.97
C VAL A 11 19.42 -9.27 12.38
N GLY A 12 18.40 -10.14 12.50
CA GLY A 12 17.97 -10.72 13.77
C GLY A 12 17.66 -9.67 14.84
N GLU A 13 18.06 -9.97 16.08
CA GLU A 13 17.96 -9.03 17.21
C GLU A 13 19.12 -8.02 17.25
N ALA A 14 20.23 -8.30 16.55
CA ALA A 14 21.41 -7.43 16.50
C ALA A 14 21.12 -6.07 15.86
N GLY A 15 20.11 -5.99 14.98
CA GLY A 15 19.63 -4.73 14.41
C GLY A 15 18.74 -3.89 15.35
N GLY A 16 18.47 -4.35 16.57
CA GLY A 16 17.58 -3.69 17.52
C GLY A 16 16.12 -3.61 17.04
N ARG A 17 15.32 -2.74 17.66
CA ARG A 17 13.88 -2.62 17.38
C ARG A 17 13.58 -2.19 15.93
N GLU A 18 14.44 -1.35 15.36
CA GLU A 18 14.33 -0.84 13.98
C GLU A 18 14.95 -1.76 12.93
N ARG A 19 15.66 -2.83 13.34
CA ARG A 19 16.31 -3.82 12.46
C ARG A 19 17.35 -3.17 11.54
N LEU A 20 18.23 -2.35 12.12
CA LEU A 20 19.24 -1.61 11.39
C LEU A 20 20.47 -2.48 11.08
N VAL A 21 20.87 -2.53 9.81
CA VAL A 21 22.12 -3.16 9.36
C VAL A 21 23.32 -2.46 10.01
N ASN A 22 23.30 -1.13 10.12
CA ASN A 22 24.38 -0.36 10.76
C ASN A 22 24.58 -0.76 12.23
N ALA A 23 23.49 -1.00 12.97
CA ALA A 23 23.55 -1.45 14.36
C ALA A 23 24.08 -2.89 14.46
N ALA A 24 23.59 -3.78 13.59
CA ALA A 24 24.05 -5.15 13.50
C ALA A 24 25.53 -5.26 13.11
N ALA A 25 26.03 -4.35 12.25
CA ALA A 25 27.44 -4.28 11.87
C ALA A 25 28.33 -3.92 13.08
N ARG A 26 27.86 -3.05 13.99
CA ARG A 26 28.60 -2.72 15.24
C ARG A 26 28.66 -3.88 16.23
N ALA A 27 27.67 -4.76 16.23
CA ALA A 27 27.69 -6.00 17.02
C ALA A 27 28.74 -7.02 16.51
N ASN A 28 29.35 -6.74 15.35
CA ASN A 28 30.42 -7.47 14.66
C ASN A 28 30.02 -8.88 14.21
N LYS A 29 29.63 -9.78 15.11
CA LYS A 29 29.16 -11.13 14.80
C LYS A 29 27.64 -11.23 14.84
N ILE A 30 27.05 -11.71 13.75
CA ILE A 30 25.63 -12.08 13.71
C ILE A 30 25.49 -13.53 13.28
N THR A 31 24.49 -14.20 13.83
CA THR A 31 24.08 -15.55 13.45
C THR A 31 22.69 -15.52 12.84
N PHE A 32 22.54 -16.10 11.66
CA PHE A 32 21.25 -16.19 10.99
C PHE A 32 21.14 -17.45 10.13
N GLU A 33 19.91 -17.89 9.90
CA GLU A 33 19.63 -19.01 9.02
C GLU A 33 19.57 -18.55 7.56
N ALA A 34 20.39 -19.17 6.71
CA ALA A 34 20.36 -18.97 5.27
C ALA A 34 20.62 -20.28 4.52
N GLY A 35 20.24 -20.30 3.26
CA GLY A 35 20.56 -21.42 2.39
C GLY A 35 22.06 -21.52 2.13
N SER A 36 22.65 -22.69 2.39
CA SER A 36 24.05 -22.98 2.09
C SER A 36 24.23 -23.11 0.57
N ARG A 37 25.22 -22.41 0.02
CA ARG A 37 25.50 -22.37 -1.42
C ARG A 37 26.95 -22.76 -1.68
N ARG A 38 27.22 -23.41 -2.81
CA ARG A 38 28.58 -23.82 -3.21
C ARG A 38 28.98 -23.10 -4.49
N CYS A 39 30.17 -22.51 -4.52
CA CYS A 39 30.71 -21.87 -5.72
C CYS A 39 31.08 -22.92 -6.78
N ARG A 40 30.65 -22.70 -8.04
CA ARG A 40 31.02 -23.57 -9.17
C ARG A 40 32.51 -23.53 -9.51
N THR A 41 33.17 -22.41 -9.25
CA THR A 41 34.57 -22.18 -9.66
C THR A 41 35.58 -22.66 -8.62
N CYS A 42 35.39 -22.30 -7.35
CA CYS A 42 36.36 -22.60 -6.28
C CYS A 42 35.88 -23.63 -5.25
N GLY A 43 34.64 -24.13 -5.36
CA GLY A 43 34.07 -25.11 -4.45
C GLY A 43 33.76 -24.61 -3.03
N LYS A 44 34.08 -23.36 -2.68
CA LYS A 44 33.82 -22.80 -1.35
C LYS A 44 32.33 -22.72 -1.05
N ALA A 45 31.96 -23.08 0.18
CA ALA A 45 30.61 -22.92 0.70
C ALA A 45 30.41 -21.47 1.22
N THR A 46 29.26 -20.88 0.91
CA THR A 46 28.88 -19.51 1.31
C THR A 46 27.36 -19.37 1.30
N TYR A 47 26.82 -18.33 1.92
CA TYR A 47 25.40 -17.97 1.80
C TYR A 47 25.15 -16.98 0.63
N LYS A 48 26.21 -16.38 0.08
CA LYS A 48 26.14 -15.35 -0.97
C LYS A 48 25.86 -15.98 -2.34
N THR A 49 25.11 -15.27 -3.19
CA THR A 49 24.84 -15.65 -4.59
C THR A 49 26.07 -15.56 -5.50
N ARG A 50 27.02 -14.67 -5.15
CA ARG A 50 28.33 -14.53 -5.79
C ARG A 50 29.43 -14.84 -4.78
N CYS A 51 30.38 -15.68 -5.17
CA CYS A 51 31.55 -15.98 -4.35
C CYS A 51 32.59 -14.86 -4.46
N ASP A 52 33.47 -14.75 -3.47
CA ASP A 52 34.56 -13.77 -3.45
C ASP A 52 35.57 -13.97 -4.61
N CYS A 53 35.61 -15.16 -5.23
CA CYS A 53 36.39 -15.39 -6.45
C CYS A 53 35.68 -14.93 -7.74
N GLY A 54 34.50 -14.30 -7.65
CA GLY A 54 33.68 -13.85 -8.77
C GLY A 54 32.73 -14.91 -9.34
N GLY A 55 32.93 -16.19 -9.02
CA GLY A 55 32.11 -17.31 -9.50
C GLY A 55 30.68 -17.33 -8.92
N THR A 56 29.73 -17.83 -9.70
CA THR A 56 28.34 -18.03 -9.26
C THR A 56 28.22 -19.21 -8.30
N THR A 57 27.28 -19.11 -7.36
CA THR A 57 27.04 -20.15 -6.36
C THR A 57 25.69 -20.82 -6.58
N GLU A 58 25.60 -22.11 -6.28
CA GLU A 58 24.37 -22.89 -6.35
C GLU A 58 23.91 -23.29 -4.96
N TYR A 59 22.60 -23.30 -4.76
CA TYR A 59 22.00 -23.76 -3.51
C TYR A 59 22.21 -25.27 -3.35
N THR A 60 22.70 -25.69 -2.18
CA THR A 60 23.04 -27.10 -1.90
C THR A 60 21.85 -27.92 -1.40
N GLY A 61 20.67 -27.32 -1.25
CA GLY A 61 19.49 -27.97 -0.66
C GLY A 61 19.41 -27.87 0.87
N LEU A 62 20.46 -27.37 1.53
CA LEU A 62 20.56 -27.30 2.98
C LEU A 62 20.43 -25.88 3.49
N ILE A 63 19.63 -25.69 4.54
CA ILE A 63 19.57 -24.45 5.32
C ILE A 63 20.48 -24.63 6.54
N GLN A 64 21.42 -23.71 6.73
CA GLN A 64 22.38 -23.75 7.83
C GLN A 64 22.40 -22.42 8.57
N SER A 65 22.80 -22.46 9.85
CA SER A 65 23.09 -21.24 10.60
C SER A 65 24.49 -20.77 10.21
N HIS A 66 24.58 -19.54 9.71
CA HIS A 66 25.85 -18.91 9.35
C HIS A 66 26.21 -17.88 10.42
N GLU A 67 27.42 -18.00 10.99
CA GLU A 67 28.03 -16.94 11.79
C GLU A 67 28.89 -16.06 10.88
N VAL A 68 28.54 -14.77 10.79
CA VAL A 68 29.14 -13.83 9.84
C VAL A 68 29.60 -12.57 10.55
N LYS A 69 30.77 -12.07 10.14
CA LYS A 69 31.28 -10.75 10.54
C LYS A 69 30.67 -9.66 9.66
N LEU A 70 29.45 -9.22 10.00
CA LEU A 70 28.67 -8.31 9.14
C LEU A 70 29.40 -7.00 8.83
N PHE A 71 30.22 -6.49 9.75
CA PHE A 71 31.04 -5.30 9.52
C PHE A 71 31.91 -5.42 8.27
N MET A 72 32.60 -6.55 8.09
CA MET A 72 33.47 -6.78 6.94
C MET A 72 32.69 -6.85 5.64
N ASP A 73 31.51 -7.46 5.65
CA ASP A 73 30.67 -7.57 4.45
C ASP A 73 30.06 -6.22 4.06
N VAL A 74 29.68 -5.39 5.04
CA VAL A 74 29.16 -4.04 4.79
C VAL A 74 30.26 -3.13 4.23
N GLU A 75 31.47 -3.17 4.80
CA GLU A 75 32.60 -2.38 4.26
C GLU A 75 32.98 -2.85 2.85
N ARG A 76 33.00 -4.17 2.58
CA ARG A 76 33.22 -4.68 1.22
C ARG A 76 32.13 -4.25 0.25
N ALA A 77 30.86 -4.29 0.66
CA ALA A 77 29.74 -3.85 -0.16
C ALA A 77 29.86 -2.35 -0.48
N LYS A 78 30.27 -1.54 0.51
CA LYS A 78 30.54 -0.10 0.38
C LYS A 78 31.70 0.20 -0.58
N GLU A 79 32.79 -0.56 -0.50
CA GLU A 79 33.93 -0.46 -1.43
C GLU A 79 33.53 -0.82 -2.85
N THR A 80 32.80 -1.94 -3.03
CA THR A 80 32.31 -2.41 -4.34
C THR A 80 31.48 -1.34 -5.04
N ILE A 81 30.58 -0.69 -4.31
CA ILE A 81 29.73 0.39 -4.86
C ILE A 81 30.39 1.78 -4.79
N GLY A 82 31.67 1.90 -4.40
CA GLY A 82 32.37 3.19 -4.33
C GLY A 82 31.68 4.26 -3.47
N MET A 83 31.10 3.87 -2.34
CA MET A 83 30.36 4.79 -1.45
C MET A 83 31.27 5.32 -0.33
N VAL A 84 31.32 6.64 -0.13
CA VAL A 84 32.22 7.28 0.85
C VAL A 84 31.73 7.05 2.28
N SER A 85 30.44 7.25 2.54
CA SER A 85 29.81 7.14 3.85
C SER A 85 28.57 6.26 3.81
N LEU A 86 28.37 5.44 4.85
CA LEU A 86 27.15 4.65 4.99
C LEU A 86 25.95 5.56 5.28
N PRO A 87 24.76 5.27 4.72
CA PRO A 87 23.52 5.95 5.09
C PRO A 87 23.21 5.75 6.58
N ASP A 88 22.57 6.74 7.21
CA ASP A 88 22.27 6.73 8.65
C ASP A 88 21.43 5.53 9.09
N LYS A 89 20.48 5.12 8.23
CA LYS A 89 19.50 4.05 8.54
C LYS A 89 19.32 3.08 7.38
N VAL A 90 20.09 2.00 7.38
CA VAL A 90 19.83 0.86 6.48
C VAL A 90 19.02 -0.19 7.23
N LYS A 91 17.82 -0.50 6.74
CA LYS A 91 16.87 -1.41 7.42
C LYS A 91 16.87 -2.79 6.75
N GLY A 92 17.14 -3.83 7.52
CA GLY A 92 17.04 -5.23 7.10
C GLY A 92 15.75 -5.91 7.57
N VAL A 93 15.74 -7.24 7.52
CA VAL A 93 14.64 -8.08 8.01
C VAL A 93 15.06 -8.86 9.27
N ILE A 94 14.10 -9.29 10.09
CA ILE A 94 14.42 -10.11 11.29
C ILE A 94 15.01 -11.47 10.86
N GLY A 95 14.41 -12.07 9.84
CA GLY A 95 14.79 -13.36 9.29
C GLY A 95 14.15 -13.54 7.92
N LEU A 96 14.68 -14.48 7.14
CA LEU A 96 14.19 -14.78 5.80
C LEU A 96 13.02 -15.78 5.88
N SER A 97 11.91 -15.44 5.24
CA SER A 97 10.72 -16.30 5.18
C SER A 97 10.59 -17.10 3.88
N SER A 98 11.55 -16.95 2.96
CA SER A 98 11.60 -17.65 1.68
C SER A 98 12.06 -19.09 1.82
N ALA A 99 11.64 -19.97 0.90
CA ALA A 99 11.98 -21.39 0.90
C ALA A 99 13.50 -21.64 0.97
N HIS A 100 14.28 -20.97 0.12
CA HIS A 100 15.75 -21.13 0.10
C HIS A 100 16.49 -20.25 1.12
N LYS A 101 15.77 -19.45 1.91
CA LYS A 101 16.33 -18.40 2.79
C LYS A 101 17.56 -17.70 2.16
N THR A 102 17.42 -17.25 0.91
CA THR A 102 18.52 -16.61 0.18
C THR A 102 18.50 -15.12 0.48
N PRO A 103 19.53 -14.56 1.14
CA PRO A 103 19.58 -13.13 1.41
C PRO A 103 19.84 -12.33 0.12
N GLU A 104 19.32 -11.12 0.08
CA GLU A 104 19.66 -10.14 -0.95
C GLU A 104 21.05 -9.55 -0.70
N SER A 105 21.73 -9.18 -1.79
CA SER A 105 23.01 -8.46 -1.77
C SER A 105 22.92 -7.15 -0.97
N LEU A 106 23.90 -6.92 -0.08
CA LEU A 106 23.93 -5.72 0.77
C LEU A 106 24.14 -4.45 -0.05
N GLU A 107 24.86 -4.55 -1.17
CA GLU A 107 25.10 -3.49 -2.15
C GLU A 107 23.79 -2.85 -2.61
N LYS A 108 22.80 -3.67 -2.99
CA LYS A 108 21.44 -3.21 -3.36
C LYS A 108 20.79 -2.45 -2.21
N GLY A 109 20.92 -2.98 -0.99
CA GLY A 109 20.40 -2.37 0.23
C GLY A 109 20.96 -0.99 0.55
N LEU A 110 22.27 -0.82 0.39
CA LEU A 110 22.97 0.45 0.60
C LEU A 110 22.53 1.49 -0.43
N LEU A 111 22.44 1.10 -1.71
CA LEU A 111 21.97 1.97 -2.78
C LEU A 111 20.50 2.36 -2.58
N ARG A 112 19.62 1.44 -2.20
CA ARG A 112 18.22 1.76 -1.87
C ARG A 112 18.12 2.75 -0.71
N ALA A 113 18.90 2.54 0.36
CA ALA A 113 18.92 3.46 1.50
C ALA A 113 19.47 4.85 1.15
N LYS A 114 20.47 4.94 0.25
CA LYS A 114 20.98 6.21 -0.28
C LYS A 114 19.89 7.04 -0.98
N HIS A 115 19.03 6.38 -1.76
CA HIS A 115 17.97 7.03 -2.54
C HIS A 115 16.61 7.09 -1.83
N GLY A 116 16.50 6.56 -0.60
CA GLY A 116 15.24 6.52 0.15
C GLY A 116 14.20 5.52 -0.38
N VAL A 117 14.64 4.52 -1.15
CA VAL A 117 13.78 3.51 -1.79
C VAL A 117 13.57 2.32 -0.84
N TYR A 118 12.34 1.81 -0.76
CA TYR A 118 12.01 0.66 0.07
C TYR A 118 11.71 -0.58 -0.78
N VAL A 119 12.06 -1.75 -0.25
CA VAL A 119 11.91 -3.03 -0.94
C VAL A 119 10.71 -3.82 -0.42
N PHE A 120 9.97 -4.44 -1.33
CA PHE A 120 8.90 -5.38 -1.00
C PHE A 120 9.43 -6.83 -0.91
N LYS A 121 8.54 -7.79 -0.61
CA LYS A 121 8.91 -9.18 -0.28
C LYS A 121 9.60 -9.95 -1.41
N ASP A 122 9.50 -9.45 -2.63
CA ASP A 122 10.02 -10.03 -3.86
C ASP A 122 11.25 -9.31 -4.42
N GLY A 123 11.72 -8.25 -3.76
CA GLY A 123 12.87 -7.45 -4.21
C GLY A 123 12.50 -6.18 -5.00
N THR A 124 11.22 -5.99 -5.34
CA THR A 124 10.75 -4.84 -6.14
C THR A 124 10.47 -3.60 -5.28
N ALA A 125 10.56 -2.41 -5.89
CA ALA A 125 10.18 -1.14 -5.30
C ALA A 125 8.79 -0.72 -5.79
N ARG A 126 7.87 -0.51 -4.85
CA ARG A 126 6.44 -0.37 -5.10
C ARG A 126 5.89 0.96 -4.62
N PHE A 127 4.95 1.51 -5.37
CA PHE A 127 4.15 2.66 -4.93
C PHE A 127 2.67 2.34 -5.06
N ASP A 128 1.95 2.38 -3.95
CA ASP A 128 0.52 2.07 -3.87
C ASP A 128 -0.30 3.36 -3.99
N MET A 129 -1.33 3.35 -4.83
CA MET A 129 -2.26 4.46 -5.01
C MET A 129 -3.63 3.97 -5.47
N THR A 130 -4.68 4.75 -5.22
CA THR A 130 -6.04 4.35 -5.60
C THR A 130 -6.23 4.39 -7.13
N ASN A 131 -6.88 3.39 -7.70
CA ASN A 131 -7.21 3.38 -9.12
C ASN A 131 -8.34 4.36 -9.47
N MET A 132 -8.26 4.98 -10.64
CA MET A 132 -9.30 5.85 -11.17
C MET A 132 -9.42 5.63 -12.69
N PRO A 133 -10.60 5.24 -13.20
CA PRO A 133 -10.76 5.01 -14.62
C PRO A 133 -10.81 6.34 -15.37
N LEU A 134 -10.09 6.43 -16.48
CA LEU A 134 -10.05 7.60 -17.35
C LEU A 134 -9.93 7.16 -18.80
N THR A 135 -10.79 7.67 -19.68
CA THR A 135 -10.73 7.40 -21.13
C THR A 135 -10.18 8.58 -21.93
N HIS A 136 -10.28 9.80 -21.40
CA HIS A 136 -9.88 11.02 -22.08
C HIS A 136 -9.16 11.97 -21.13
N PHE A 137 -8.24 12.78 -21.64
CA PHE A 137 -7.52 13.79 -20.86
C PHE A 137 -7.21 15.02 -21.70
N LYS A 138 -6.99 16.16 -21.05
CA LYS A 138 -6.45 17.37 -21.68
C LYS A 138 -4.95 17.46 -21.35
N PRO A 139 -4.06 17.74 -22.32
CA PRO A 139 -2.62 17.83 -22.10
C PRO A 139 -2.19 18.68 -20.89
N TYR A 140 -2.85 19.81 -20.62
CA TYR A 140 -2.50 20.66 -19.47
C TYR A 140 -2.76 19.97 -18.12
N GLU A 141 -3.74 19.07 -18.03
CA GLU A 141 -4.11 18.40 -16.77
C GLU A 141 -3.03 17.45 -16.28
N ILE A 142 -2.24 16.93 -17.22
CA ILE A 142 -1.18 15.94 -16.96
C ILE A 142 0.23 16.57 -17.02
N SER A 143 0.29 17.90 -17.16
CA SER A 143 1.54 18.69 -17.23
C SER A 143 2.54 18.16 -18.27
N THR A 144 2.06 17.71 -19.43
CA THR A 144 2.90 17.15 -20.51
C THR A 144 2.79 18.00 -21.78
N SER A 145 3.92 18.33 -22.38
CA SER A 145 3.95 19.18 -23.58
C SER A 145 3.37 18.45 -24.79
N LEU A 146 2.78 19.22 -25.71
CA LEU A 146 2.23 18.69 -26.97
C LEU A 146 3.29 17.97 -27.80
N GLN A 147 4.52 18.51 -27.85
CA GLN A 147 5.64 17.86 -28.54
C GLN A 147 5.88 16.45 -27.98
N ARG A 148 5.89 16.30 -26.65
CA ARG A 148 6.11 14.99 -26.02
C ARG A 148 4.95 14.04 -26.29
N LEU A 149 3.71 14.54 -26.30
CA LEU A 149 2.54 13.74 -26.67
C LEU A 149 2.60 13.28 -28.13
N HIS A 150 3.04 14.13 -29.06
CA HIS A 150 3.28 13.76 -30.45
C HIS A 150 4.32 12.65 -30.57
N GLU A 151 5.43 12.73 -29.84
CA GLU A 151 6.47 11.68 -29.77
C GLU A 151 5.93 10.35 -29.22
N LEU A 152 4.97 10.40 -28.28
CA LEU A 152 4.27 9.23 -27.74
C LEU A 152 3.20 8.67 -28.70
N GLY A 153 2.98 9.35 -29.82
CA GLY A 153 2.07 8.97 -30.90
C GLY A 153 0.64 9.49 -30.73
N TYR A 154 0.42 10.53 -29.92
CA TYR A 154 -0.86 11.25 -29.87
C TYR A 154 -0.82 12.34 -30.95
N THR A 155 -1.56 12.17 -32.04
CA THR A 155 -1.51 13.06 -33.20
C THR A 155 -2.79 13.86 -33.41
N HIS A 156 -3.92 13.30 -32.97
CA HIS A 156 -5.25 13.88 -33.14
C HIS A 156 -5.98 13.85 -31.80
N ASP A 157 -6.95 14.75 -31.66
CA ASP A 157 -7.90 14.76 -30.56
C ASP A 157 -8.98 13.68 -30.76
N TRP A 158 -9.89 13.56 -29.78
CA TRP A 158 -10.96 12.55 -29.82
C TRP A 158 -11.97 12.74 -30.98
N ARG A 159 -12.01 13.91 -31.61
CA ARG A 159 -12.85 14.22 -32.79
C ARG A 159 -12.10 14.02 -34.11
N GLY A 160 -10.84 13.60 -34.05
CA GLY A 160 -9.99 13.42 -35.22
C GLY A 160 -9.38 14.72 -35.76
N GLN A 161 -9.44 15.84 -35.02
CA GLN A 161 -8.74 17.06 -35.40
C GLN A 161 -7.26 16.98 -34.97
N PRO A 162 -6.32 17.61 -35.70
CA PRO A 162 -4.92 17.66 -35.29
C PRO A 162 -4.75 18.23 -33.87
N LEU A 163 -3.86 17.64 -33.09
CA LEU A 163 -3.57 18.06 -31.72
C LEU A 163 -2.58 19.24 -31.72
N GLU A 164 -3.11 20.45 -31.59
CA GLU A 164 -2.34 21.71 -31.68
C GLU A 164 -2.41 22.57 -30.41
N ARG A 165 -3.40 22.32 -29.55
CA ARG A 165 -3.63 23.10 -28.32
C ARG A 165 -3.69 22.21 -27.09
N GLU A 166 -3.27 22.75 -25.95
CA GLU A 166 -3.23 22.01 -24.68
C GLU A 166 -4.61 21.77 -24.07
N ASP A 167 -5.64 22.52 -24.50
CA ASP A 167 -7.03 22.41 -24.04
C ASP A 167 -7.86 21.40 -24.84
N GLN A 168 -7.30 20.82 -25.91
CA GLN A 168 -7.95 19.76 -26.67
C GLN A 168 -7.99 18.46 -25.87
N ILE A 169 -9.11 17.76 -25.99
CA ILE A 169 -9.32 16.48 -25.30
C ILE A 169 -8.75 15.35 -26.16
N CYS A 170 -7.84 14.57 -25.59
CA CYS A 170 -7.23 13.42 -26.24
C CYS A 170 -7.84 12.12 -25.71
N GLU A 171 -8.08 11.16 -26.60
CA GLU A 171 -8.46 9.79 -26.21
C GLU A 171 -7.21 9.07 -25.66
N LEU A 172 -7.27 8.63 -24.40
CA LEU A 172 -6.19 7.92 -23.72
C LEU A 172 -5.99 6.53 -24.33
N LYS A 173 -4.77 6.21 -24.74
CA LYS A 173 -4.45 4.86 -25.21
C LYS A 173 -4.52 3.86 -24.07
N ILE A 174 -4.88 2.64 -24.39
CA ILE A 174 -5.29 1.60 -23.42
C ILE A 174 -4.26 1.32 -22.32
N GLN A 175 -2.98 1.23 -22.67
CA GLN A 175 -1.90 0.90 -21.72
C GLN A 175 -1.14 2.15 -21.24
N ASP A 176 -1.61 3.34 -21.59
CA ASP A 176 -1.03 4.59 -21.09
C ASP A 176 -1.63 4.93 -19.71
N VAL A 177 -0.77 5.39 -18.80
CA VAL A 177 -1.13 5.66 -17.41
C VAL A 177 -0.68 7.06 -17.00
N ILE A 178 -1.49 7.69 -16.15
CA ILE A 178 -1.26 9.01 -15.58
C ILE A 178 -1.26 8.86 -14.05
N PRO A 179 -0.10 8.54 -13.45
CA PRO A 179 0.02 8.43 -12.00
C PRO A 179 0.04 9.80 -11.29
N SER A 180 -0.13 9.77 -9.97
CA SER A 180 0.06 10.96 -9.13
C SER A 180 1.47 11.56 -9.22
N VAL A 181 1.60 12.87 -9.02
CA VAL A 181 2.91 13.55 -8.90
C VAL A 181 3.76 12.92 -7.79
N LYS A 182 3.15 12.50 -6.67
CA LYS A 182 3.84 11.81 -5.56
C LYS A 182 4.46 10.48 -6.01
N CYS A 183 3.76 9.73 -6.86
CA CYS A 183 4.31 8.53 -7.48
C CYS A 183 5.50 8.89 -8.38
N GLY A 184 5.38 9.92 -9.21
CA GLY A 184 6.49 10.39 -10.06
C GLY A 184 7.76 10.72 -9.26
N VAL A 185 7.63 11.39 -8.12
CA VAL A 185 8.76 11.70 -7.22
C VAL A 185 9.39 10.43 -6.65
N TYR A 186 8.60 9.43 -6.27
CA TYR A 186 9.14 8.16 -5.79
C TYR A 186 9.78 7.33 -6.91
N LEU A 187 9.14 7.24 -8.08
CA LEU A 187 9.71 6.54 -9.23
C LEU A 187 11.01 7.18 -9.72
N LEU A 188 11.16 8.50 -9.58
CA LEU A 188 12.43 9.20 -9.85
C LEU A 188 13.55 8.71 -8.90
N GLN A 189 13.24 8.48 -7.62
CA GLN A 189 14.19 7.88 -6.68
C GLN A 189 14.53 6.45 -7.08
N VAL A 190 13.54 5.67 -7.54
CA VAL A 190 13.75 4.30 -8.05
C VAL A 190 14.61 4.32 -9.33
N ALA A 191 14.37 5.23 -10.26
CA ALA A 191 15.13 5.37 -11.49
C ALA A 191 16.62 5.67 -11.21
N ARG A 192 16.90 6.63 -10.31
CA ARG A 192 18.26 6.94 -9.85
C ARG A 192 18.93 5.77 -9.15
N PHE A 193 18.16 5.01 -8.36
CA PHE A 193 18.63 3.77 -7.76
C PHE A 193 18.99 2.72 -8.82
N VAL A 194 18.14 2.51 -9.83
CA VAL A 194 18.39 1.53 -10.90
C VAL A 194 19.61 1.92 -11.73
N ASP A 195 19.75 3.21 -12.08
CA ASP A 195 20.91 3.69 -12.85
C ASP A 195 22.22 3.48 -12.08
N GLU A 196 22.27 3.86 -10.80
CA GLU A 196 23.47 3.64 -9.98
C GLU A 196 23.72 2.15 -9.71
N LEU A 197 22.65 1.33 -9.64
CA LEU A 197 22.77 -0.12 -9.53
C LEU A 197 23.39 -0.72 -10.81
N LEU A 198 22.96 -0.28 -11.99
CA LEU A 198 23.50 -0.71 -13.27
C LEU A 198 24.98 -0.33 -13.38
N GLU A 199 25.31 0.94 -13.11
CA GLU A 199 26.68 1.45 -13.19
C GLU A 199 27.61 0.78 -12.17
N ARG A 200 27.27 0.83 -10.88
CA ARG A 200 28.21 0.49 -9.82
C ARG A 200 28.24 -0.98 -9.45
N PHE A 201 27.13 -1.70 -9.59
CA PHE A 201 27.06 -3.12 -9.23
C PHE A 201 27.15 -4.04 -10.45
N TYR A 202 26.54 -3.66 -11.57
CA TYR A 202 26.55 -4.47 -12.78
C TYR A 202 27.60 -4.04 -13.81
N GLY A 203 28.18 -2.84 -13.72
CA GLY A 203 29.15 -2.33 -14.68
C GLY A 203 28.54 -2.01 -16.05
N LEU A 204 27.27 -1.62 -16.08
CA LEU A 204 26.50 -1.29 -17.28
C LEU A 204 26.21 0.22 -17.34
N GLU A 205 25.86 0.73 -18.51
CA GLU A 205 25.44 2.12 -18.68
C GLU A 205 24.12 2.41 -17.95
N PRO A 206 23.91 3.64 -17.45
CA PRO A 206 22.63 4.06 -16.87
C PRO A 206 21.53 4.03 -17.93
N PHE A 207 20.30 3.71 -17.52
CA PHE A 207 19.17 3.51 -18.43
C PHE A 207 18.22 4.71 -18.48
N TYR A 208 17.84 5.26 -17.33
CA TYR A 208 16.82 6.31 -17.26
C TYR A 208 17.42 7.71 -17.43
N GLY A 209 18.52 8.02 -16.74
CA GLY A 209 19.12 9.35 -16.75
C GLY A 209 18.21 10.46 -16.20
N ALA A 210 17.15 10.10 -15.47
CA ALA A 210 16.08 11.00 -15.07
C ALA A 210 16.50 11.97 -13.95
N ARG A 211 16.26 13.26 -14.16
CA ARG A 211 16.52 14.35 -13.20
C ARG A 211 15.24 14.84 -12.56
N GLU A 212 14.15 14.89 -13.32
CA GLU A 212 12.83 15.31 -12.88
C GLU A 212 11.76 14.27 -13.22
N PRO A 213 10.58 14.30 -12.58
CA PRO A 213 9.51 13.34 -12.89
C PRO A 213 9.11 13.35 -14.37
N ALA A 214 9.15 14.51 -15.04
CA ALA A 214 8.80 14.65 -16.45
C ALA A 214 9.69 13.80 -17.37
N ASP A 215 10.95 13.53 -17.00
CA ASP A 215 11.85 12.66 -17.77
C ASP A 215 11.37 11.20 -17.81
N LEU A 216 10.52 10.79 -16.85
CA LEU A 216 9.94 9.45 -16.81
C LEU A 216 8.77 9.27 -17.78
N VAL A 217 8.29 10.34 -18.41
CA VAL A 217 7.25 10.26 -19.45
C VAL A 217 7.77 9.43 -20.62
N GLY A 218 7.03 8.38 -20.99
CA GLY A 218 7.44 7.38 -21.98
C GLY A 218 8.10 6.13 -21.38
N SER A 219 8.47 6.15 -20.09
CA SER A 219 9.01 4.98 -19.41
C SER A 219 7.94 3.91 -19.19
N MET A 220 8.36 2.65 -19.29
CA MET A 220 7.50 1.49 -19.09
C MET A 220 7.40 1.16 -17.60
N VAL A 221 6.17 0.90 -17.15
CA VAL A 221 5.81 0.55 -15.79
C VAL A 221 5.06 -0.76 -15.76
N VAL A 222 5.05 -1.41 -14.60
CA VAL A 222 4.21 -2.56 -14.31
C VAL A 222 3.21 -2.14 -13.25
N GLY A 223 1.93 -2.17 -13.62
CA GLY A 223 0.83 -2.08 -12.67
C GLY A 223 0.49 -3.46 -12.13
N LEU A 224 0.24 -3.56 -10.83
CA LEU A 224 -0.19 -4.79 -10.19
C LEU A 224 -1.23 -4.49 -9.12
N SER A 225 -2.36 -5.20 -9.16
CA SER A 225 -3.40 -5.05 -8.14
C SER A 225 -3.19 -6.02 -6.97
N PRO A 226 -3.64 -5.68 -5.75
CA PRO A 226 -3.69 -6.59 -4.62
C PRO A 226 -4.47 -7.85 -4.98
N HIS A 227 -4.05 -8.96 -4.39
CA HIS A 227 -4.58 -10.31 -4.56
C HIS A 227 -4.44 -10.86 -5.99
N THR A 228 -3.50 -10.35 -6.77
CA THR A 228 -3.23 -10.83 -8.14
C THR A 228 -1.75 -11.16 -8.33
N SER A 229 -1.44 -11.95 -9.36
CA SER A 229 -0.06 -12.33 -9.69
C SER A 229 0.35 -12.07 -11.14
N ALA A 230 -0.53 -11.43 -11.91
CA ALA A 230 -0.28 -10.99 -13.28
C ALA A 230 -0.18 -9.47 -13.27
N GLY A 231 1.01 -8.93 -13.56
CA GLY A 231 1.19 -7.50 -13.74
C GLY A 231 0.83 -7.10 -15.16
N ALA A 232 0.24 -5.92 -15.35
CA ALA A 232 0.03 -5.33 -16.66
C ALA A 232 1.14 -4.32 -16.95
N VAL A 233 1.74 -4.41 -18.13
CA VAL A 233 2.71 -3.40 -18.58
C VAL A 233 1.95 -2.17 -19.07
N GLY A 234 2.38 -1.00 -18.62
CA GLY A 234 1.86 0.29 -19.06
C GLY A 234 2.98 1.28 -19.35
N ARG A 235 2.61 2.47 -19.84
CA ARG A 235 3.55 3.54 -20.17
C ARG A 235 3.09 4.84 -19.53
N ILE A 236 4.00 5.55 -18.87
CA ILE A 236 3.68 6.85 -18.25
C ILE A 236 3.51 7.88 -19.36
N VAL A 237 2.40 8.63 -19.36
CA VAL A 237 2.18 9.73 -20.32
C VAL A 237 2.16 11.11 -19.70
N GLY A 238 2.05 11.20 -18.37
CA GLY A 238 2.09 12.46 -17.61
C GLY A 238 1.80 12.22 -16.14
N PHE A 239 1.61 13.30 -15.37
CA PHE A 239 1.36 13.22 -13.93
C PHE A 239 0.21 14.12 -13.52
N ILE A 240 -0.60 13.67 -12.56
CA ILE A 240 -1.76 14.42 -12.05
C ILE A 240 -1.56 14.85 -10.59
N ASP A 241 -2.05 16.03 -10.23
CA ASP A 241 -2.06 16.52 -8.83
C ASP A 241 -3.23 15.95 -8.03
N ALA A 242 -3.31 14.62 -7.97
CA ALA A 242 -4.27 13.89 -7.14
C ALA A 242 -3.65 12.56 -6.67
N ASP A 243 -4.07 12.04 -5.52
CA ASP A 243 -3.56 10.78 -4.94
C ASP A 243 -4.14 9.52 -5.61
N VAL A 244 -4.18 9.49 -6.94
CA VAL A 244 -4.77 8.40 -7.75
C VAL A 244 -3.87 8.01 -8.93
N CYS A 245 -4.11 6.82 -9.48
CA CYS A 245 -3.59 6.38 -10.78
C CYS A 245 -4.73 6.45 -11.80
N CYS A 246 -4.65 7.38 -12.74
CA CYS A 246 -5.61 7.42 -13.84
C CYS A 246 -5.13 6.51 -14.96
N ALA A 247 -5.96 5.58 -15.41
CA ALA A 247 -5.67 4.77 -16.58
C ALA A 247 -6.95 4.34 -17.29
N HIS A 248 -6.80 3.82 -18.50
CA HIS A 248 -7.92 3.26 -19.25
C HIS A 248 -8.62 2.15 -18.43
N PRO A 249 -9.96 2.06 -18.43
CA PRO A 249 -10.69 1.01 -17.72
C PRO A 249 -10.18 -0.41 -18.00
N PHE A 250 -9.79 -0.68 -19.25
CA PHE A 250 -9.18 -1.96 -19.63
C PHE A 250 -7.86 -2.25 -18.91
N TYR A 251 -7.04 -1.23 -18.65
CA TYR A 251 -5.80 -1.39 -17.89
C TYR A 251 -6.08 -1.76 -16.43
N HIS A 252 -7.12 -1.20 -15.81
CA HIS A 252 -7.55 -1.62 -14.48
C HIS A 252 -8.13 -3.04 -14.51
N ALA A 253 -9.07 -3.31 -15.42
CA ALA A 253 -9.71 -4.61 -15.58
C ALA A 253 -8.73 -5.77 -15.86
N ALA A 254 -7.67 -5.51 -16.63
CA ALA A 254 -6.64 -6.51 -16.95
C ALA A 254 -5.81 -6.92 -15.72
N LYS A 255 -5.63 -6.02 -14.76
CA LYS A 255 -4.96 -6.34 -13.50
C LYS A 255 -5.92 -6.99 -12.53
N ARG A 256 -7.11 -6.39 -12.36
CA ARG A 256 -8.15 -6.85 -11.45
C ARG A 256 -9.52 -6.44 -11.97
N ARG A 257 -10.49 -7.35 -11.77
CA ARG A 257 -11.81 -7.33 -12.41
C ARG A 257 -12.58 -6.01 -12.29
N ASN A 258 -12.45 -5.32 -11.15
CA ASN A 258 -13.29 -4.16 -10.82
C ASN A 258 -12.44 -2.91 -10.60
N CYS A 259 -13.03 -1.75 -10.90
CA CYS A 259 -12.45 -0.45 -10.58
C CYS A 259 -13.30 0.27 -9.52
N ASP A 260 -13.33 -0.30 -8.31
CA ASP A 260 -14.17 0.13 -7.18
C ASP A 260 -13.43 1.04 -6.18
N GLY A 261 -12.33 1.68 -6.60
CA GLY A 261 -11.50 2.53 -5.76
C GLY A 261 -10.51 1.74 -4.89
N ASP A 262 -10.13 0.55 -5.33
CA ASP A 262 -9.07 -0.23 -4.69
C ASP A 262 -7.68 0.36 -4.96
N GLU A 263 -6.71 -0.05 -4.16
CA GLU A 263 -5.31 0.32 -4.34
C GLU A 263 -4.70 -0.49 -5.49
N ASP A 264 -3.97 0.18 -6.38
CA ASP A 264 -3.10 -0.43 -7.38
C ASP A 264 -1.64 -0.05 -7.06
N THR A 265 -0.73 -0.98 -7.30
CA THR A 265 0.70 -0.74 -7.19
C THR A 265 1.29 -0.41 -8.56
N LEU A 266 2.17 0.58 -8.63
CA LEU A 266 2.99 0.87 -9.81
C LEU A 266 4.48 0.64 -9.51
N MET A 267 5.20 0.02 -10.45
CA MET A 267 6.63 -0.28 -10.38
C MET A 267 7.29 0.09 -11.72
N LEU A 268 8.56 0.50 -11.72
CA LEU A 268 9.32 0.64 -12.96
C LEU A 268 9.63 -0.75 -13.56
N LEU A 269 9.46 -0.91 -14.87
CA LEU A 269 9.66 -2.22 -15.52
C LEU A 269 11.07 -2.76 -15.28
N LEU A 270 12.11 -1.93 -15.43
CA LEU A 270 13.49 -2.38 -15.26
C LEU A 270 13.82 -2.78 -13.82
N ASP A 271 13.21 -2.11 -12.82
CA ASP A 271 13.36 -2.50 -11.42
C ASP A 271 12.80 -3.90 -11.19
N VAL A 272 11.62 -4.19 -11.75
CA VAL A 272 11.02 -5.53 -11.70
C VAL A 272 11.96 -6.55 -12.34
N LEU A 273 12.51 -6.30 -13.52
CA LEU A 273 13.37 -7.26 -14.22
C LEU A 273 14.69 -7.55 -13.49
N VAL A 274 15.31 -6.53 -12.87
CA VAL A 274 16.65 -6.66 -12.26
C VAL A 274 16.59 -7.13 -10.80
N ASN A 275 15.53 -6.77 -10.07
CA ASN A 275 15.47 -6.99 -8.63
C ASN A 275 14.48 -8.07 -8.20
N PHE A 276 13.51 -8.44 -9.03
CA PHE A 276 12.58 -9.53 -8.73
C PHE A 276 13.29 -10.89 -8.69
N SER A 277 12.94 -11.72 -7.70
CA SER A 277 13.40 -13.12 -7.67
C SER A 277 12.43 -14.02 -6.92
N LEU A 278 12.11 -15.18 -7.52
CA LEU A 278 11.31 -16.21 -6.87
C LEU A 278 11.94 -16.72 -5.56
N ASN A 279 13.27 -16.60 -5.43
CA ASN A 279 14.01 -17.03 -4.24
C ASN A 279 13.73 -16.16 -2.99
N TYR A 280 13.13 -14.98 -3.15
CA TYR A 280 12.77 -14.09 -2.05
C TYR A 280 11.34 -14.32 -1.53
N ILE A 281 10.51 -15.01 -2.32
CA ILE A 281 9.09 -15.16 -2.04
C ILE A 281 8.87 -16.03 -0.79
N PRO A 282 8.02 -15.60 0.16
CA PRO A 282 7.67 -16.40 1.33
C PRO A 282 7.00 -17.72 0.96
N GLU A 283 7.39 -18.82 1.61
CA GLU A 283 6.85 -20.17 1.34
C GLU A 283 5.42 -20.38 1.88
N LYS A 284 5.00 -19.55 2.84
CA LYS A 284 3.67 -19.68 3.48
C LYS A 284 2.53 -19.36 2.50
N ARG A 285 1.36 -19.96 2.72
CA ARG A 285 0.12 -19.68 1.95
C ARG A 285 -0.12 -18.16 1.85
N GLY A 286 -0.36 -17.68 0.63
CA GLY A 286 -0.51 -16.26 0.32
C GLY A 286 0.80 -15.52 0.01
N GLY A 287 1.96 -16.19 0.10
CA GLY A 287 3.27 -15.59 -0.23
C GLY A 287 3.37 -15.17 -1.69
N HIS A 288 2.77 -15.93 -2.60
CA HIS A 288 2.77 -15.72 -4.05
C HIS A 288 1.76 -14.68 -4.55
N MET A 289 0.84 -14.24 -3.69
CA MET A 289 -0.13 -13.19 -4.05
C MET A 289 0.58 -11.83 -4.05
N ASP A 290 0.07 -10.89 -4.84
CA ASP A 290 0.61 -9.53 -4.98
C ASP A 290 2.03 -9.53 -5.57
N LEU A 291 2.39 -10.47 -6.44
CA LEU A 291 3.72 -10.53 -7.04
C LEU A 291 3.63 -10.58 -8.57
N PRO A 292 4.48 -9.85 -9.32
CA PRO A 292 4.46 -9.90 -10.77
C PRO A 292 5.10 -11.20 -11.28
N LEU A 293 4.41 -12.34 -11.14
CA LEU A 293 4.89 -13.65 -11.60
C LEU A 293 4.86 -13.75 -13.14
N VAL A 294 3.88 -13.08 -13.75
CA VAL A 294 3.70 -12.99 -15.19
C VAL A 294 3.42 -11.53 -15.54
N LEU A 295 3.91 -11.08 -16.69
CA LEU A 295 3.69 -9.73 -17.21
C LEU A 295 2.88 -9.79 -18.50
N THR A 296 1.71 -9.16 -18.51
CA THR A 296 0.86 -8.98 -19.69
C THR A 296 1.35 -7.76 -20.46
N THR A 297 1.86 -7.99 -21.67
CA THR A 297 2.44 -6.93 -22.53
C THR A 297 1.41 -6.28 -23.44
N ARG A 298 0.31 -6.97 -23.73
CA ARG A 298 -0.79 -6.49 -24.58
C ARG A 298 -2.11 -6.83 -23.91
N ILE A 299 -3.01 -5.84 -23.85
CA ILE A 299 -4.34 -6.02 -23.27
C ILE A 299 -5.35 -6.19 -24.41
N SER A 300 -6.05 -7.33 -24.42
CA SER A 300 -7.16 -7.57 -25.33
C SER A 300 -8.50 -7.38 -24.61
N PRO A 301 -9.42 -6.54 -25.12
CA PRO A 301 -10.76 -6.36 -24.57
C PRO A 301 -11.57 -7.65 -24.49
N SER A 302 -11.24 -8.66 -25.29
CA SER A 302 -11.88 -9.98 -25.24
C SER A 302 -11.45 -10.85 -24.06
N GLU A 303 -10.34 -10.52 -23.39
CA GLU A 303 -9.72 -11.32 -22.31
C GLU A 303 -9.86 -10.66 -20.92
N ILE A 304 -10.34 -9.42 -20.88
CA ILE A 304 -10.55 -8.68 -19.64
C ILE A 304 -11.91 -8.99 -19.02
N ASP A 305 -12.17 -8.42 -17.84
CA ASP A 305 -13.45 -8.62 -17.16
C ASP A 305 -14.63 -7.92 -17.86
N LYS A 306 -15.80 -8.55 -17.75
CA LYS A 306 -17.06 -8.09 -18.33
C LYS A 306 -17.50 -6.73 -17.79
N GLU A 307 -17.07 -6.33 -16.60
CA GLU A 307 -17.39 -5.00 -16.06
C GLU A 307 -16.93 -3.89 -17.02
N ALA A 308 -15.72 -4.02 -17.58
CA ALA A 308 -15.20 -3.06 -18.54
C ALA A 308 -15.87 -3.17 -19.93
N GLU A 309 -16.39 -4.35 -20.30
CA GLU A 309 -17.17 -4.53 -21.53
C GLU A 309 -18.54 -3.81 -21.49
N ASN A 310 -19.06 -3.53 -20.29
CA ASN A 310 -20.33 -2.83 -20.09
C ASN A 310 -20.20 -1.29 -20.11
N LEU A 311 -19.02 -0.73 -20.40
CA LEU A 311 -18.84 0.70 -20.50
C LEU A 311 -19.60 1.24 -21.73
N ASP A 312 -20.36 2.31 -21.53
CA ASP A 312 -21.02 3.05 -22.59
C ASP A 312 -20.06 4.09 -23.19
N VAL A 313 -20.10 4.23 -24.51
CA VAL A 313 -19.15 5.07 -25.27
C VAL A 313 -19.86 6.04 -26.21
N LEU A 314 -21.09 6.42 -25.86
CA LEU A 314 -21.89 7.42 -26.58
C LEU A 314 -21.51 8.84 -26.15
N GLU A 315 -21.47 9.77 -27.11
CA GLU A 315 -21.32 11.22 -26.81
C GLU A 315 -22.57 11.76 -26.10
N ARG A 316 -23.75 11.21 -26.41
CA ARG A 316 -25.01 11.60 -25.78
C ARG A 316 -25.97 10.44 -25.77
N TYR A 317 -26.66 10.25 -24.66
CA TYR A 317 -27.70 9.23 -24.58
C TYR A 317 -28.91 9.56 -25.48
N PRO A 318 -29.51 8.54 -26.12
CA PRO A 318 -30.67 8.73 -26.98
C PRO A 318 -31.91 9.14 -26.16
N LEU A 319 -32.85 9.85 -26.79
CA LEU A 319 -34.11 10.26 -26.15
C LEU A 319 -34.92 9.08 -25.61
N GLU A 320 -34.84 7.94 -26.30
CA GLU A 320 -35.51 6.70 -25.90
C GLU A 320 -35.06 6.23 -24.51
N PHE A 321 -33.76 6.33 -24.21
CA PHE A 321 -33.21 5.98 -22.89
C PHE A 321 -33.90 6.77 -21.78
N TYR A 322 -33.97 8.09 -21.92
CA TYR A 322 -34.63 8.96 -20.93
C TYR A 322 -36.14 8.69 -20.79
N ARG A 323 -36.83 8.29 -21.87
CA ARG A 323 -38.26 7.93 -21.80
C ARG A 323 -38.48 6.57 -21.14
N ALA A 324 -37.53 5.65 -21.31
CA ALA A 324 -37.60 4.32 -20.72
C ALA A 324 -37.36 4.35 -19.21
N THR A 325 -36.50 5.26 -18.70
CA THR A 325 -36.30 5.41 -17.25
C THR A 325 -37.58 5.87 -16.52
N LEU A 326 -38.43 6.69 -17.16
CA LEU A 326 -39.75 7.08 -16.62
C LEU A 326 -40.70 5.90 -16.44
N ARG A 327 -40.49 4.82 -17.21
CA ARG A 327 -41.28 3.58 -17.12
C ARG A 327 -40.64 2.54 -16.19
N HIS A 328 -39.49 2.84 -15.58
CA HIS A 328 -38.67 1.89 -14.84
C HIS A 328 -38.36 0.61 -15.65
N ALA A 329 -38.12 0.77 -16.96
CA ALA A 329 -37.77 -0.34 -17.83
C ALA A 329 -36.45 -1.00 -17.40
N HIS A 330 -36.32 -2.31 -17.65
CA HIS A 330 -35.10 -3.03 -17.30
C HIS A 330 -33.96 -2.64 -18.26
N SER A 331 -32.71 -2.52 -17.77
CA SER A 331 -31.56 -2.07 -18.57
C SER A 331 -31.35 -2.86 -19.86
N LYS A 332 -31.54 -4.19 -19.80
CA LYS A 332 -31.49 -5.11 -20.97
C LYS A 332 -32.42 -4.74 -22.13
N GLU A 333 -33.52 -4.04 -21.90
CA GLU A 333 -34.42 -3.61 -22.98
C GLU A 333 -33.76 -2.57 -23.90
N LEU A 334 -32.83 -1.79 -23.35
CA LEU A 334 -32.15 -0.69 -24.03
C LEU A 334 -30.72 -1.04 -24.46
N GLU A 335 -30.21 -2.21 -24.08
CA GLU A 335 -28.83 -2.64 -24.35
C GLU A 335 -28.47 -2.53 -25.84
N LYS A 336 -29.43 -2.83 -26.73
CA LYS A 336 -29.24 -2.74 -28.19
C LYS A 336 -29.18 -1.31 -28.75
N SER A 337 -29.82 -0.35 -28.06
CA SER A 337 -29.80 1.06 -28.48
C SER A 337 -28.63 1.84 -27.87
N MET A 338 -27.94 1.23 -26.90
CA MET A 338 -26.71 1.75 -26.30
C MET A 338 -25.49 1.23 -27.07
N ASP A 339 -24.45 2.05 -27.13
CA ASP A 339 -23.15 1.66 -27.68
C ASP A 339 -22.26 1.20 -26.53
N LEU A 340 -22.20 -0.12 -26.33
CA LEU A 340 -21.38 -0.77 -25.30
C LEU A 340 -20.12 -1.36 -25.93
N ILE A 341 -19.04 -1.37 -25.17
CA ILE A 341 -17.76 -1.98 -25.61
C ILE A 341 -17.93 -3.45 -26.02
N ALA A 342 -18.78 -4.20 -25.31
CA ALA A 342 -19.11 -5.59 -25.64
C ALA A 342 -19.53 -5.78 -27.11
N HIS A 343 -20.23 -4.80 -27.70
CA HIS A 343 -20.69 -4.85 -29.10
C HIS A 343 -19.61 -4.46 -30.11
N ARG A 344 -18.50 -3.87 -29.65
CA ARG A 344 -17.37 -3.43 -30.50
C ARG A 344 -16.27 -4.49 -30.60
N ILE A 345 -16.27 -5.51 -29.75
CA ILE A 345 -15.26 -6.58 -29.75
C ILE A 345 -15.25 -7.32 -31.11
N GLY A 346 -14.07 -7.49 -31.70
CA GLY A 346 -13.86 -8.12 -33.00
C GLY A 346 -14.03 -7.19 -34.19
N THR A 347 -14.42 -5.93 -33.99
CA THR A 347 -14.64 -4.96 -35.08
C THR A 347 -13.45 -4.02 -35.31
N GLY A 348 -12.43 -4.07 -34.45
CA GLY A 348 -11.28 -3.16 -34.45
C GLY A 348 -11.55 -1.79 -33.80
N ARG A 349 -12.81 -1.41 -33.60
CA ARG A 349 -13.23 -0.21 -32.82
C ARG A 349 -13.26 -0.43 -31.31
N GLU A 350 -12.78 -1.59 -30.85
CA GLU A 350 -12.65 -1.94 -29.44
C GLU A 350 -11.54 -1.17 -28.73
N PHE A 351 -10.67 -0.48 -29.48
CA PHE A 351 -9.48 0.19 -28.95
C PHE A 351 -9.49 1.71 -29.09
N GLN A 352 -10.43 2.27 -29.86
CA GLN A 352 -10.45 3.67 -30.27
C GLN A 352 -11.88 4.15 -30.55
N GLY A 353 -12.07 5.46 -30.58
CA GLY A 353 -13.35 6.10 -30.87
C GLY A 353 -14.32 5.99 -29.70
N PHE A 354 -13.81 6.03 -28.48
CA PHE A 354 -14.64 6.22 -27.29
C PHE A 354 -15.12 7.67 -27.23
N ALA A 355 -16.37 7.85 -26.82
CA ALA A 355 -16.90 9.16 -26.48
C ALA A 355 -17.32 9.18 -25.01
N PHE A 356 -17.67 10.36 -24.53
CA PHE A 356 -18.12 10.59 -23.17
C PHE A 356 -19.24 11.64 -23.18
N THR A 357 -20.07 11.64 -22.13
CA THR A 357 -21.28 12.47 -22.09
C THR A 357 -21.08 13.85 -21.46
N HIS A 358 -20.15 13.98 -20.51
CA HIS A 358 -19.92 15.21 -19.74
C HIS A 358 -18.44 15.55 -19.70
N ASP A 359 -18.10 16.78 -20.07
CA ASP A 359 -16.75 17.33 -19.93
C ASP A 359 -16.52 17.87 -18.52
N THR A 360 -15.26 17.92 -18.09
CA THR A 360 -14.81 18.48 -16.81
C THR A 360 -13.83 19.62 -17.04
N GLY A 361 -13.78 20.58 -16.10
CA GLY A 361 -12.83 21.68 -16.15
C GLY A 361 -11.40 21.20 -15.95
N HIS A 362 -11.15 20.43 -14.90
CA HIS A 362 -9.89 19.72 -14.70
C HIS A 362 -10.17 18.36 -14.01
N ILE A 363 -9.51 17.27 -14.42
CA ILE A 363 -9.73 15.94 -13.80
C ILE A 363 -9.50 15.95 -12.28
N ALA A 364 -8.44 16.62 -11.82
CA ALA A 364 -8.16 16.84 -10.39
C ALA A 364 -8.80 18.11 -9.80
N GLU A 365 -9.87 18.65 -10.41
CA GLU A 365 -10.60 19.79 -9.84
C GLU A 365 -11.34 19.34 -8.56
N GLY A 366 -10.72 19.56 -7.40
CA GLY A 366 -11.33 19.19 -6.13
C GLY A 366 -10.36 19.11 -4.96
N VAL A 367 -10.88 18.56 -3.85
CA VAL A 367 -10.11 18.36 -2.63
C VAL A 367 -9.21 17.13 -2.79
N THR A 368 -7.90 17.35 -2.89
CA THR A 368 -6.91 16.29 -3.12
C THR A 368 -6.66 15.39 -1.91
N VAL A 369 -6.92 15.87 -0.70
CA VAL A 369 -6.73 15.11 0.55
C VAL A 369 -8.01 15.12 1.38
N SER A 370 -8.54 13.94 1.66
CA SER A 370 -9.74 13.81 2.47
C SER A 370 -9.55 14.34 3.90
N ALA A 371 -10.57 15.02 4.43
CA ALA A 371 -10.58 15.48 5.82
C ALA A 371 -10.39 14.33 6.84
N TYR A 372 -10.72 13.10 6.46
CA TYR A 372 -10.47 11.92 7.27
C TYR A 372 -8.98 11.68 7.54
N LYS A 373 -8.09 12.03 6.61
CA LYS A 373 -6.63 11.90 6.77
C LYS A 373 -6.04 13.04 7.61
N THR A 374 -6.63 14.24 7.57
CA THR A 374 -6.14 15.41 8.32
C THR A 374 -6.48 15.33 9.81
N LEU A 375 -7.63 14.76 10.15
CA LEU A 375 -8.03 14.51 11.54
C LEU A 375 -7.23 13.33 12.13
N GLN A 376 -6.45 13.58 13.18
CA GLN A 376 -5.62 12.53 13.79
C GLN A 376 -6.39 11.67 14.79
N LYS A 377 -7.23 12.29 15.64
CA LYS A 377 -7.94 11.55 16.70
C LYS A 377 -9.26 10.99 16.16
N MET A 378 -9.59 9.78 16.63
CA MET A 378 -10.86 9.12 16.29
C MET A 378 -12.06 9.97 16.76
N GLU A 379 -11.97 10.55 17.95
CA GLU A 379 -13.01 11.40 18.51
C GLU A 379 -13.34 12.58 17.57
N ASP A 380 -12.32 13.28 17.07
CA ASP A 380 -12.50 14.41 16.14
C ASP A 380 -13.15 13.94 14.82
N LYS A 381 -12.75 12.78 14.29
CA LYS A 381 -13.36 12.19 13.07
C LYS A 381 -14.85 11.92 13.25
N LEU A 382 -15.20 11.39 14.42
CA LEU A 382 -16.58 11.03 14.73
C LEU A 382 -17.45 12.27 14.92
N PHE A 383 -16.95 13.29 15.62
CA PHE A 383 -17.67 14.55 15.76
C PHE A 383 -17.83 15.26 14.41
N ALA A 384 -16.80 15.27 13.56
CA ALA A 384 -16.90 15.80 12.20
C ALA A 384 -17.95 15.05 11.36
N GLN A 385 -18.01 13.72 11.48
CA GLN A 385 -19.05 12.90 10.83
C GLN A 385 -20.46 13.27 11.31
N LEU A 386 -20.66 13.43 12.63
CA LEU A 386 -21.96 13.80 13.20
C LEU A 386 -22.34 15.25 12.87
N GLU A 387 -21.38 16.17 12.83
CA GLU A 387 -21.60 17.54 12.42
C GLU A 387 -22.02 17.62 10.95
N LEU A 388 -21.44 16.79 10.09
CA LEU A 388 -21.87 16.64 8.70
C LEU A 388 -23.28 16.07 8.62
N ALA A 389 -23.63 15.07 9.42
CA ALA A 389 -24.99 14.52 9.48
C ALA A 389 -26.02 15.60 9.82
N ARG A 390 -25.72 16.51 10.76
CA ARG A 390 -26.60 17.66 11.09
C ARG A 390 -26.79 18.65 9.94
N LYS A 391 -25.83 18.75 9.02
CA LYS A 391 -25.88 19.65 7.86
C LYS A 391 -26.65 19.06 6.69
N ILE A 392 -26.71 17.73 6.58
CA ILE A 392 -27.28 17.03 5.42
C ILE A 392 -28.75 16.68 5.67
N ARG A 393 -29.65 17.27 4.88
CA ARG A 393 -31.11 17.01 4.95
C ARG A 393 -31.49 15.54 4.73
N ALA A 394 -30.72 14.81 3.93
CA ALA A 394 -30.99 13.40 3.60
C ALA A 394 -30.58 12.41 4.70
N VAL A 395 -29.91 12.87 5.76
CA VAL A 395 -29.35 12.02 6.81
C VAL A 395 -30.07 12.32 8.13
N ASP A 396 -30.60 11.28 8.78
CA ASP A 396 -31.14 11.40 10.14
C ASP A 396 -29.97 11.31 11.14
N GLU A 397 -29.65 12.43 11.79
CA GLU A 397 -28.57 12.52 12.76
C GLU A 397 -28.78 11.61 13.98
N SER A 398 -30.03 11.35 14.36
CA SER A 398 -30.38 10.51 15.52
C SER A 398 -30.18 9.03 15.21
N ASP A 399 -30.54 8.59 14.01
CA ASP A 399 -30.27 7.22 13.55
C ASP A 399 -28.76 6.98 13.42
N VAL A 400 -28.02 7.91 12.79
CA VAL A 400 -26.56 7.80 12.66
C VAL A 400 -25.88 7.72 14.03
N ALA A 401 -26.23 8.62 14.95
CA ALA A 401 -25.69 8.60 16.32
C ALA A 401 -25.98 7.28 17.05
N SER A 402 -27.22 6.76 16.92
CA SER A 402 -27.62 5.49 17.52
C SER A 402 -26.83 4.31 16.93
N ARG A 403 -26.70 4.25 15.60
CA ARG A 403 -25.96 3.18 14.92
C ARG A 403 -24.49 3.19 15.30
N VAL A 404 -23.83 4.35 15.29
CA VAL A 404 -22.42 4.48 15.68
C VAL A 404 -22.18 3.92 17.08
N ILE A 405 -23.06 4.24 18.03
CA ILE A 405 -22.95 3.69 19.38
C ILE A 405 -23.14 2.16 19.40
N GLN A 406 -24.17 1.66 18.70
CA GLN A 406 -24.54 0.25 18.76
C GLN A 406 -23.60 -0.68 18.01
N THR A 407 -23.07 -0.26 16.86
CA THR A 407 -22.25 -1.10 15.98
C THR A 407 -20.76 -0.92 16.20
N HIS A 408 -20.31 0.25 16.66
CA HIS A 408 -18.89 0.51 16.88
C HIS A 408 -18.53 0.60 18.37
N PHE A 409 -19.16 1.49 19.14
CA PHE A 409 -18.69 1.77 20.51
C PHE A 409 -19.02 0.66 21.50
N LEU A 410 -20.28 0.24 21.57
CA LEU A 410 -20.71 -0.80 22.52
C LEU A 410 -19.98 -2.13 22.30
N PRO A 411 -19.79 -2.63 21.06
CA PRO A 411 -19.01 -3.83 20.80
C PRO A 411 -17.55 -3.70 21.24
N ASP A 412 -16.89 -2.57 20.98
CA ASP A 412 -15.51 -2.32 21.40
C ASP A 412 -15.39 -2.25 22.93
N LEU A 413 -16.27 -1.51 23.60
CA LEU A 413 -16.30 -1.34 25.05
C LEU A 413 -16.50 -2.69 25.76
N VAL A 414 -17.53 -3.43 25.38
CA VAL A 414 -17.84 -4.75 25.95
C VAL A 414 -16.75 -5.77 25.60
N GLY A 415 -16.23 -5.73 24.38
CA GLY A 415 -15.12 -6.58 23.93
C GLY A 415 -13.87 -6.37 24.76
N ASN A 416 -13.46 -5.12 24.96
CA ASN A 416 -12.28 -4.77 25.76
C ASN A 416 -12.46 -5.14 27.24
N LEU A 417 -13.64 -4.93 27.81
CA LEU A 417 -13.94 -5.34 29.20
C LEU A 417 -13.87 -6.87 29.36
N ARG A 418 -14.45 -7.63 28.41
CA ARG A 418 -14.34 -9.11 28.40
C ARG A 418 -12.90 -9.57 28.20
N ALA A 419 -12.14 -8.90 27.35
CA ALA A 419 -10.73 -9.22 27.13
C ALA A 419 -9.90 -8.95 28.38
N PHE A 420 -10.15 -7.84 29.08
CA PHE A 420 -9.43 -7.47 30.31
C PHE A 420 -9.57 -8.52 31.42
N THR A 421 -10.78 -9.05 31.63
CA THR A 421 -11.04 -10.07 32.66
C THR A 421 -10.42 -11.43 32.35
N LYS A 422 -10.15 -11.73 31.07
CA LYS A 422 -9.57 -13.00 30.59
C LYS A 422 -8.11 -12.87 30.14
N GLN A 423 -7.49 -11.71 30.36
CA GLN A 423 -6.21 -11.39 29.74
C GLN A 423 -5.05 -12.22 30.27
N GLN A 424 -3.98 -12.25 29.48
CA GLN A 424 -2.68 -12.81 29.87
C GLN A 424 -1.75 -11.69 30.34
N VAL A 425 -0.68 -12.08 31.02
CA VAL A 425 0.38 -11.14 31.43
C VAL A 425 1.62 -11.39 30.60
N ARG A 426 2.27 -10.33 30.10
CA ARG A 426 3.46 -10.40 29.27
C ARG A 426 4.66 -9.78 29.97
N CYS A 427 5.82 -10.43 29.86
CA CYS A 427 7.08 -9.82 30.26
C CYS A 427 7.57 -8.79 29.22
N VAL A 428 7.98 -7.61 29.69
CA VAL A 428 8.49 -6.53 28.83
C VAL A 428 9.81 -6.89 28.16
N LYS A 429 10.68 -7.66 28.84
CA LYS A 429 12.02 -8.02 28.35
C LYS A 429 11.98 -9.20 27.37
N CYS A 430 11.49 -10.36 27.81
CA CYS A 430 11.56 -11.59 27.02
C CYS A 430 10.29 -11.95 26.26
N ASN A 431 9.23 -11.14 26.37
CA ASN A 431 7.93 -11.37 25.73
C ASN A 431 7.23 -12.70 26.07
N ALA A 432 7.70 -13.40 27.11
CA ALA A 432 7.01 -14.57 27.64
C ALA A 432 5.61 -14.19 28.11
N LYS A 433 4.62 -15.00 27.74
CA LYS A 433 3.22 -14.83 28.09
C LYS A 433 2.83 -15.84 29.17
N TYR A 434 2.17 -15.36 30.21
CA TYR A 434 1.68 -16.16 31.30
C TYR A 434 0.15 -16.02 31.39
N ARG A 435 -0.55 -17.14 31.56
CA ARG A 435 -2.01 -17.14 31.74
C ARG A 435 -2.44 -16.44 33.04
N ARG A 436 -1.59 -16.49 34.07
CA ARG A 436 -1.81 -15.86 35.39
C ARG A 436 -0.54 -15.17 35.83
N MET A 437 -0.66 -14.12 36.65
CA MET A 437 0.51 -13.48 37.26
C MET A 437 1.24 -14.50 38.15
N PRO A 438 2.53 -14.78 37.93
CA PRO A 438 3.33 -15.59 38.84
C PRO A 438 3.33 -14.96 40.23
N LEU A 439 3.21 -15.79 41.29
CA LEU A 439 3.16 -15.30 42.68
C LEU A 439 4.41 -14.52 43.10
N ARG A 440 5.55 -14.75 42.44
CA ARG A 440 6.79 -13.97 42.65
C ARG A 440 6.71 -12.52 42.13
N GLY A 441 5.67 -12.16 41.37
CA GLY A 441 5.52 -10.83 40.76
C GLY A 441 6.46 -10.51 39.59
N CYS A 442 7.44 -11.37 39.31
CA CYS A 442 8.43 -11.21 38.24
C CYS A 442 8.35 -12.36 37.22
N CYS A 443 8.91 -12.12 36.02
CA CYS A 443 8.99 -13.15 34.99
C CYS A 443 9.87 -14.32 35.44
N THR A 444 9.35 -15.54 35.34
CA THR A 444 10.07 -16.77 35.73
C THR A 444 11.29 -17.09 34.86
N ARG A 445 11.39 -16.50 33.65
CA ARG A 445 12.52 -16.75 32.73
C ARG A 445 13.66 -15.73 32.85
N CYS A 446 13.34 -14.45 33.06
CA CYS A 446 14.34 -13.38 32.99
C CYS A 446 14.30 -12.38 34.16
N GLY A 447 13.44 -12.60 35.16
CA GLY A 447 13.27 -11.69 36.29
C GLY A 447 12.67 -10.31 35.92
N GLY A 448 12.34 -10.06 34.65
CA GLY A 448 11.79 -8.79 34.19
C GLY A 448 10.36 -8.52 34.71
N SER A 449 9.97 -7.24 34.66
CA SER A 449 8.62 -6.81 35.01
C SER A 449 7.57 -7.39 34.08
N LEU A 450 6.40 -7.64 34.66
CA LEU A 450 5.23 -8.17 34.00
C LEU A 450 4.20 -7.06 33.81
N THR A 451 3.59 -7.02 32.63
CA THR A 451 2.63 -6.00 32.23
C THR A 451 1.36 -6.65 31.72
N LEU A 452 0.23 -6.03 32.01
CA LEU A 452 -1.07 -6.41 31.45
C LEU A 452 -1.08 -6.15 29.95
N THR A 453 -1.77 -7.02 29.20
CA THR A 453 -1.92 -6.84 27.74
C THR A 453 -3.01 -5.84 27.38
N VAL A 454 -4.02 -5.71 28.23
CA VAL A 454 -5.12 -4.75 28.09
C VAL A 454 -5.13 -3.88 29.34
N HIS A 455 -5.07 -2.57 29.14
CA HIS A 455 -5.06 -1.58 30.22
C HIS A 455 -6.45 -0.98 30.44
N GLU A 456 -6.71 -0.49 31.65
CA GLU A 456 -7.97 0.17 32.01
C GLU A 456 -8.35 1.30 31.04
N ALA A 457 -7.38 2.13 30.66
CA ALA A 457 -7.59 3.23 29.72
C ALA A 457 -8.15 2.77 28.36
N SER A 458 -7.84 1.54 27.92
CA SER A 458 -8.38 0.99 26.67
C SER A 458 -9.87 0.65 26.78
N ILE A 459 -10.35 0.33 27.99
CA ILE A 459 -11.77 0.02 28.26
C ILE A 459 -12.58 1.31 28.37
N LYS A 460 -12.00 2.37 28.95
CA LYS A 460 -12.67 3.67 29.13
C LYS A 460 -12.58 4.59 27.90
N LYS A 461 -11.77 4.25 26.89
CA LYS A 461 -11.45 5.09 25.73
C LYS A 461 -12.67 5.72 25.03
N TYR A 462 -13.75 4.97 24.86
CA TYR A 462 -14.95 5.43 24.14
C TYR A 462 -16.14 5.77 25.05
N LEU A 463 -15.98 5.66 26.37
CA LEU A 463 -17.09 5.88 27.29
C LEU A 463 -17.53 7.36 27.30
N GLU A 464 -16.56 8.27 27.43
CA GLU A 464 -16.82 9.71 27.44
C GLU A 464 -17.35 10.24 26.08
N PRO A 465 -16.77 9.88 24.92
CA PRO A 465 -17.37 10.19 23.63
C PRO A 465 -18.81 9.69 23.50
N ALA A 466 -19.10 8.46 23.95
CA ALA A 466 -20.44 7.89 23.85
C ALA A 466 -21.47 8.66 24.70
N LYS A 467 -21.07 9.13 25.89
CA LYS A 467 -21.91 9.98 26.74
C LYS A 467 -22.22 11.33 26.09
N ARG A 468 -21.22 11.98 25.49
CA ARG A 468 -21.40 13.23 24.75
C ARG A 468 -22.42 13.06 23.62
N ILE A 469 -22.35 11.97 22.88
CA ILE A 469 -23.35 11.69 21.82
C ILE A 469 -24.75 11.50 22.41
N ILE A 470 -24.88 10.83 23.56
CA ILE A 470 -26.17 10.63 24.24
C ILE A 470 -26.80 11.96 24.71
N THR A 471 -25.98 12.93 25.11
CA THR A 471 -26.44 14.25 25.55
C THR A 471 -26.83 15.12 24.36
N ASP A 472 -26.02 15.09 23.31
CA ASP A 472 -26.14 16.01 22.18
C ASP A 472 -27.18 15.55 21.15
N PHE A 473 -27.45 14.24 21.07
CA PHE A 473 -28.35 13.64 20.09
C PHE A 473 -29.49 12.85 20.75
N ARG A 474 -30.64 12.81 20.06
CA ARG A 474 -31.83 12.09 20.51
C ARG A 474 -31.72 10.59 20.21
N VAL A 475 -30.88 9.89 20.96
CA VAL A 475 -30.74 8.43 20.84
C VAL A 475 -31.81 7.64 21.63
N PRO A 476 -32.17 6.42 21.18
CA PRO A 476 -33.15 5.57 21.89
C PRO A 476 -32.76 5.26 23.34
N THR A 477 -33.75 5.21 24.23
CA THR A 477 -33.56 4.94 25.67
C THR A 477 -32.78 3.65 25.93
N TYR A 478 -33.02 2.61 25.13
CA TYR A 478 -32.29 1.34 25.23
C TYR A 478 -30.77 1.53 25.07
N THR A 479 -30.35 2.31 24.07
CA THR A 479 -28.93 2.61 23.83
C THR A 479 -28.33 3.40 25.01
N LYS A 480 -29.08 4.37 25.55
CA LYS A 480 -28.67 5.15 26.73
C LYS A 480 -28.44 4.24 27.95
N GLN A 481 -29.41 3.37 28.23
CA GLN A 481 -29.34 2.44 29.36
C GLN A 481 -28.16 1.47 29.25
N ARG A 482 -27.84 0.99 28.04
CA ARG A 482 -26.70 0.09 27.83
C ARG A 482 -25.36 0.74 28.16
N ILE A 483 -25.18 2.01 27.80
CA ILE A 483 -23.94 2.73 28.13
C ILE A 483 -23.85 2.98 29.64
N LEU A 484 -24.94 3.42 30.27
CA LEU A 484 -24.98 3.64 31.72
C LEU A 484 -24.72 2.35 32.50
N LEU A 485 -25.26 1.22 32.04
CA LEU A 485 -25.01 -0.08 32.64
C LEU A 485 -23.55 -0.52 32.47
N PHE A 486 -22.96 -0.26 31.29
CA PHE A 486 -21.55 -0.53 31.05
C PHE A 486 -20.64 0.32 31.95
N GLU A 487 -20.94 1.60 32.10
CA GLU A 487 -20.21 2.52 32.99
C GLU A 487 -20.17 1.98 34.42
N LYS A 488 -21.33 1.68 35.00
CA LYS A 488 -21.44 1.10 36.35
C LYS A 488 -20.66 -0.20 36.49
N ALA A 489 -20.72 -1.06 35.47
CA ALA A 489 -19.97 -2.32 35.47
C ALA A 489 -18.45 -2.10 35.40
N ALA A 490 -18.00 -1.11 34.63
CA ALA A 490 -16.58 -0.75 34.54
C ALA A 490 -16.09 -0.14 35.86
N GLU A 491 -16.83 0.81 36.45
CA GLU A 491 -16.48 1.40 37.74
C GLU A 491 -16.41 0.38 38.86
N SER A 492 -17.41 -0.51 38.96
CA SER A 492 -17.41 -1.59 39.96
C SER A 492 -16.21 -2.55 39.82
N LEU A 493 -15.64 -2.70 38.62
CA LEU A 493 -14.52 -3.60 38.39
C LEU A 493 -13.16 -2.99 38.78
N PHE A 494 -13.02 -1.67 38.66
CA PHE A 494 -11.76 -0.96 38.93
C PHE A 494 -11.70 -0.28 40.30
N THR A 495 -12.85 0.08 40.85
CA THR A 495 -12.91 0.76 42.14
C THR A 495 -12.94 -0.30 43.24
N ASN A 496 -11.94 -0.26 44.12
CA ASN A 496 -11.90 -1.10 45.31
C ASN A 496 -12.38 -0.26 46.49
N ASP A 497 -13.55 -0.58 47.04
CA ASP A 497 -14.17 0.17 48.15
C ASP A 497 -13.28 0.28 49.41
N LYS A 498 -12.18 -0.50 49.49
CA LYS A 498 -11.21 -0.47 50.58
C LYS A 498 -10.08 0.56 50.42
N VAL A 499 -9.89 1.15 49.23
CA VAL A 499 -8.84 2.14 48.96
C VAL A 499 -9.45 3.33 48.19
N THR A 500 -9.99 4.29 48.93
CA THR A 500 -10.47 5.56 48.39
C THR A 500 -9.37 6.62 48.48
N ILE A 501 -8.94 7.13 47.32
CA ILE A 501 -8.16 8.37 47.24
C ILE A 501 -9.18 9.50 47.20
N THR A 502 -9.53 10.04 48.36
CA THR A 502 -10.45 11.18 48.46
C THR A 502 -9.77 12.45 47.94
N ARG A 503 -10.47 13.20 47.09
CA ARG A 503 -10.05 14.56 46.69
C ARG A 503 -10.81 15.56 47.55
N ILE A 504 -10.19 16.69 47.87
CA ILE A 504 -10.80 17.76 48.68
C ILE A 504 -12.13 18.24 48.07
N THR A 505 -12.26 18.20 46.74
CA THR A 505 -13.48 18.56 46.01
C THR A 505 -14.68 17.66 46.28
N ASP A 506 -14.45 16.42 46.75
CA ASP A 506 -15.52 15.46 47.05
C ASP A 506 -16.25 15.80 48.35
N PHE A 507 -15.66 16.65 49.20
CA PHE A 507 -16.22 17.11 50.47
C PHE A 507 -16.89 18.50 50.39
N CYS A 508 -16.83 19.19 49.26
CA CYS A 508 -17.37 20.54 49.10
C CYS A 508 -18.61 20.61 48.18
N LYS A 509 -19.51 19.62 48.28
CA LYS A 509 -20.86 19.70 47.68
C LYS A 509 -21.91 20.03 48.71
#